data_AF-A0A4Y3IHQ0-F1
#
_entry.id   AF-A0A4Y3IHQ0-F1
#
_cell.length_a   1.000
_cell.length_b   1.000
_cell.length_c   1.000
_cell.angle_alpha   90.00
_cell.angle_beta   90.00
_cell.angle_gamma   90.00
#
_symmetry.space_group_name_H-M   'P 1'
#
loop_
_entity.id
_entity.type
_entity.pdbx_description
1 polymer ?
#
loop_
_entity_poly.entity_id
_entity_poly.type
_entity_poly.pdbx_seq_one_letter_code
_entity_poly.pdbx_strand_id
1 'polypeptide(L)'
;MYSSFIARQSISDRNGNTVAYELLYRQSHLNRYPKVNANYATRSIMVDLLLDQSQLLLNNVTGYINFSHDCIINGLPLCLPPENIVIEVLEGDSPSIELIEAIKDLHSKGYQIALDDFIPSPEWDPVIPFISIIKLDIKQYSLFDSHRFIQAHKHLNIRFIAEKIEHKHQYLQARNAGFDLFQGYYLAMPEMFEKHVLNESYPLWYRKVYQELNHQARSPSTVYELPDTIAANEVLQNSQHQFIAFTGRQSSLRNK
;
A
#
# COMPACT_ATOMS: atom_id res chain seq x y z
N MET A 1 0.93 1.72 -26.53
CA MET A 1 0.40 0.52 -25.83
C MET A 1 0.52 0.79 -24.34
N TYR A 2 -0.60 1.02 -23.65
CA TYR A 2 -0.62 1.38 -22.22
C TYR A 2 -0.55 0.12 -21.34
N SER A 3 0.54 -0.63 -21.47
CA SER A 3 0.77 -1.80 -20.61
C SER A 3 1.39 -1.32 -19.30
N SER A 4 0.58 -1.02 -18.28
CA SER A 4 1.09 -0.96 -16.90
C SER A 4 1.00 -2.36 -16.30
N PHE A 5 1.96 -2.67 -15.45
CA PHE A 5 1.95 -3.90 -14.67
C PHE A 5 1.81 -3.50 -13.21
N ILE A 6 1.01 -4.26 -12.47
CA ILE A 6 0.96 -4.16 -11.02
C ILE A 6 1.46 -5.49 -10.49
N ALA A 7 2.39 -5.44 -9.56
CA ALA A 7 2.68 -6.58 -8.71
C ALA A 7 1.90 -6.43 -7.42
N ARG A 8 1.52 -7.54 -6.80
CA ARG A 8 1.14 -7.55 -5.40
C ARG A 8 1.99 -8.54 -4.64
N GLN A 9 2.25 -8.28 -3.37
CA GLN A 9 2.91 -9.23 -2.49
C GLN A 9 2.07 -9.48 -1.25
N SER A 10 1.93 -10.75 -0.87
CA SER A 10 1.11 -11.12 0.29
C SER A 10 1.79 -10.72 1.59
N ILE A 11 0.99 -10.18 2.50
CA ILE A 11 1.30 -10.05 3.92
C ILE A 11 0.55 -11.17 4.64
N SER A 12 1.27 -11.96 5.43
CA SER A 12 0.74 -13.18 6.05
C SER A 12 0.64 -13.06 7.57
N ASP A 13 -0.33 -13.75 8.17
CA ASP A 13 -0.47 -13.87 9.63
C ASP A 13 0.58 -14.84 10.24
N ARG A 14 0.50 -15.03 11.57
CA ARG A 14 1.37 -15.97 12.31
C ARG A 14 1.19 -17.44 11.91
N ASN A 15 0.14 -17.79 11.17
CA ASN A 15 -0.11 -19.14 10.66
C ASN A 15 0.32 -19.28 9.19
N GLY A 16 0.73 -18.19 8.53
CA GLY A 16 1.11 -18.17 7.12
C GLY A 16 -0.07 -17.97 6.17
N ASN A 17 -1.25 -17.60 6.69
CA ASN A 17 -2.39 -17.24 5.84
C ASN A 17 -2.23 -15.80 5.34
N THR A 18 -2.47 -15.57 4.06
CA THR A 18 -2.51 -14.21 3.51
C THR A 18 -3.70 -13.43 4.07
N VAL A 19 -3.43 -12.24 4.62
CA VAL A 19 -4.43 -11.37 5.24
C VAL A 19 -4.49 -9.97 4.61
N ALA A 20 -3.49 -9.62 3.81
CA ALA A 20 -3.42 -8.35 3.08
C ALA A 20 -2.46 -8.48 1.88
N TYR A 21 -2.49 -7.48 1.00
CA TYR A 21 -1.53 -7.37 -0.10
C TYR A 21 -0.89 -5.99 -0.13
N GLU A 22 0.43 -5.94 -0.28
CA GLU A 22 1.13 -4.72 -0.72
C GLU A 22 1.07 -4.59 -2.23
N LEU A 23 0.71 -3.41 -2.72
CA LEU A 23 0.62 -3.11 -4.14
C LEU A 23 1.87 -2.39 -4.62
N LEU A 24 2.47 -2.95 -5.67
CA LEU A 24 3.79 -2.61 -6.14
C LEU A 24 3.74 -2.21 -7.61
N TYR A 25 4.11 -0.97 -7.90
CA TYR A 25 4.12 -0.47 -9.28
C TYR A 25 5.22 -1.14 -10.11
N ARG A 26 4.91 -1.51 -11.36
CA ARG A 26 5.85 -2.11 -12.31
C ARG A 26 5.68 -1.50 -13.71
N GLN A 27 6.79 -1.09 -14.33
CA GLN A 27 6.78 -0.55 -15.70
C GLN A 27 6.81 -1.63 -16.79
N SER A 28 7.17 -2.86 -16.46
CA SER A 28 7.35 -3.93 -17.44
C SER A 28 7.07 -5.29 -16.82
N HIS A 29 7.04 -6.32 -17.67
CA HIS A 29 6.96 -7.73 -17.26
C HIS A 29 8.15 -8.19 -16.40
N LEU A 30 9.27 -7.44 -16.40
CA LEU A 30 10.37 -7.71 -15.49
C LEU A 30 9.94 -7.26 -14.09
N ASN A 31 9.90 -8.21 -13.14
CA ASN A 31 9.60 -7.95 -11.73
C ASN A 31 10.77 -7.19 -11.06
N ARG A 32 10.96 -5.94 -11.48
CA ARG A 32 11.94 -5.01 -10.94
C ARG A 32 11.24 -3.71 -10.61
N TYR A 33 11.58 -3.15 -9.46
CA TYR A 33 11.16 -1.80 -9.12
C TYR A 33 11.68 -0.82 -10.18
N PRO A 34 10.80 -0.11 -10.90
CA PRO A 34 11.23 0.79 -11.95
C PRO A 34 11.89 2.05 -11.37
N LYS A 35 12.86 2.63 -12.07
CA LYS A 35 13.44 3.93 -11.71
C LYS A 35 12.48 5.07 -12.09
N VAL A 36 11.32 5.13 -11.44
CA VAL A 36 10.32 6.19 -11.60
C VAL A 36 10.21 7.03 -10.34
N ASN A 37 9.68 8.23 -10.51
CA ASN A 37 9.28 9.07 -9.39
C ASN A 37 8.22 8.34 -8.53
N ALA A 38 8.41 8.31 -7.21
CA ALA A 38 7.51 7.63 -6.28
C ALA A 38 6.06 8.15 -6.40
N ASN A 39 5.88 9.47 -6.51
CA ASN A 39 4.55 10.08 -6.62
C ASN A 39 3.83 9.67 -7.92
N TYR A 40 4.57 9.39 -9.00
CA TYR A 40 4.00 8.84 -10.23
C TYR A 40 3.57 7.38 -10.05
N ALA A 41 4.41 6.56 -9.38
CA ALA A 41 4.10 5.17 -9.08
C ALA A 41 2.84 5.05 -8.22
N THR A 42 2.77 5.81 -7.13
CA THR A 42 1.60 5.87 -6.23
C THR A 42 0.33 6.25 -7.00
N ARG A 43 0.34 7.36 -7.75
CA ARG A 43 -0.83 7.79 -8.54
C ARG A 43 -1.26 6.76 -9.56
N SER A 44 -0.31 6.08 -10.20
CA SER A 44 -0.62 5.03 -11.18
C SER A 44 -1.34 3.86 -10.54
N ILE A 45 -0.89 3.42 -9.36
CA ILE A 45 -1.60 2.39 -8.57
C ILE A 45 -2.99 2.87 -8.17
N MET A 46 -3.13 4.11 -7.69
CA MET A 46 -4.42 4.66 -7.27
C MET A 46 -5.43 4.72 -8.43
N VAL A 47 -5.00 5.18 -9.62
CA VAL A 47 -5.88 5.19 -10.80
C VAL A 47 -6.29 3.78 -11.16
N ASP A 48 -5.36 2.83 -11.17
CA ASP A 48 -5.65 1.44 -11.49
C ASP A 48 -6.62 0.82 -10.44
N LEU A 49 -6.49 1.13 -9.15
CA LEU A 49 -7.43 0.71 -8.11
C LEU A 49 -8.83 1.33 -8.26
N LEU A 50 -8.90 2.63 -8.51
CA LEU A 50 -10.18 3.35 -8.68
C LEU A 50 -10.94 2.89 -9.92
N LEU A 51 -10.23 2.38 -10.92
CA LEU A 51 -10.81 1.86 -12.17
C LEU A 51 -10.94 0.32 -12.17
N ASP A 52 -10.44 -0.39 -11.15
CA ASP A 52 -10.54 -1.84 -11.02
C ASP A 52 -11.83 -2.26 -10.30
N GLN A 53 -12.87 -2.56 -11.08
CA GLN A 53 -14.10 -3.14 -10.55
C GLN A 53 -14.02 -4.65 -10.29
N SER A 54 -12.95 -5.33 -10.73
CA SER A 54 -12.84 -6.79 -10.58
C SER A 54 -12.49 -7.21 -9.15
N GLN A 55 -12.02 -6.26 -8.33
CA GLN A 55 -11.44 -6.49 -7.00
C GLN A 55 -10.30 -7.53 -7.00
N LEU A 56 -9.79 -7.94 -8.18
CA LEU A 56 -8.82 -9.03 -8.29
C LEU A 56 -7.48 -8.67 -7.65
N LEU A 57 -7.07 -7.39 -7.74
CA LEU A 57 -5.82 -6.93 -7.14
C LEU A 57 -5.79 -7.15 -5.63
N LEU A 58 -6.88 -6.79 -4.95
CA LEU A 58 -7.00 -6.88 -3.51
C LEU A 58 -7.60 -8.21 -3.03
N ASN A 59 -8.34 -8.93 -3.88
CA ASN A 59 -9.02 -10.19 -3.56
C ASN A 59 -9.79 -10.14 -2.23
N ASN A 60 -10.53 -9.05 -2.00
CA ASN A 60 -11.30 -8.77 -0.78
C ASN A 60 -10.48 -8.67 0.52
N VAL A 61 -9.17 -8.42 0.44
CA VAL A 61 -8.34 -8.08 1.61
C VAL A 61 -7.79 -6.65 1.51
N THR A 62 -7.30 -6.12 2.63
CA THR A 62 -6.76 -4.75 2.70
C THR A 62 -5.53 -4.59 1.81
N GLY A 63 -5.48 -3.47 1.08
CA GLY A 63 -4.35 -3.08 0.24
C GLY A 63 -3.39 -2.13 0.94
N TYR A 64 -2.10 -2.43 0.91
CA TYR A 64 -1.05 -1.52 1.37
C TYR A 64 -0.51 -0.76 0.16
N ILE A 65 -0.43 0.56 0.27
CA ILE A 65 -0.03 1.45 -0.82
C ILE A 65 1.05 2.40 -0.30
N ASN A 66 2.16 2.44 -1.03
CA ASN A 66 3.29 3.32 -0.77
C ASN A 66 2.98 4.78 -1.11
N PHE A 67 3.18 5.67 -0.14
CA PHE A 67 3.09 7.12 -0.29
C PHE A 67 4.39 7.79 0.17
N SER A 68 4.91 8.69 -0.66
CA SER A 68 5.96 9.61 -0.23
C SER A 68 5.44 10.61 0.80
N HIS A 69 6.36 11.23 1.55
CA HIS A 69 6.02 12.28 2.51
C HIS A 69 5.26 13.43 1.84
N ASP A 70 5.71 13.85 0.64
CA ASP A 70 5.01 14.86 -0.17
C ASP A 70 3.58 14.47 -0.49
N CYS A 71 3.33 13.21 -0.88
CA CYS A 71 1.99 12.75 -1.19
C CYS A 71 1.08 12.79 0.04
N ILE A 72 1.60 12.43 1.22
CA ILE A 72 0.87 12.46 2.49
C ILE A 72 0.55 13.91 2.89
N ILE A 73 1.55 14.79 2.87
CA ILE A 73 1.41 16.21 3.22
C ILE A 73 0.38 16.90 2.32
N ASN A 74 0.36 16.55 1.02
CA ASN A 74 -0.60 17.12 0.06
C ASN A 74 -1.98 16.41 0.09
N GLY A 75 -2.23 15.50 1.04
CA GLY A 75 -3.54 14.87 1.22
C GLY A 75 -3.93 13.85 0.14
N LEU A 76 -2.98 13.35 -0.66
CA LEU A 76 -3.26 12.37 -1.71
C LEU A 76 -3.98 11.11 -1.20
N PRO A 77 -3.65 10.54 -0.02
CA PRO A 77 -4.37 9.36 0.49
C PRO A 77 -5.88 9.56 0.70
N LEU A 78 -6.33 10.80 0.90
CA LEU A 78 -7.75 11.13 1.11
C LEU A 78 -8.62 10.85 -0.13
N CYS A 79 -8.00 10.62 -1.28
CA CYS A 79 -8.70 10.23 -2.51
C CYS A 79 -9.17 8.76 -2.50
N LEU A 80 -8.80 7.97 -1.48
CA LEU A 80 -9.16 6.57 -1.34
C LEU A 80 -9.96 6.32 -0.05
N PRO A 81 -10.92 5.38 -0.07
CA PRO A 81 -11.72 5.03 1.11
C PRO A 81 -10.86 4.32 2.17
N PRO A 82 -10.92 4.73 3.46
CA PRO A 82 -10.05 4.22 4.52
C PRO A 82 -10.29 2.73 4.86
N GLU A 83 -11.45 2.16 4.52
CA GLU A 83 -11.81 0.79 4.92
C GLU A 83 -10.99 -0.28 4.18
N ASN A 84 -10.45 0.07 3.01
CA ASN A 84 -9.82 -0.90 2.10
C ASN A 84 -8.31 -0.71 1.96
N ILE A 85 -7.73 0.31 2.58
CA ILE A 85 -6.32 0.64 2.39
C ILE A 85 -5.56 0.90 3.68
N VAL A 86 -4.26 0.59 3.65
CA VAL A 86 -3.25 1.05 4.59
C VAL A 86 -2.30 1.98 3.85
N ILE A 87 -2.06 3.14 4.44
CA ILE A 87 -1.12 4.14 3.93
C ILE A 87 0.28 3.77 4.42
N GLU A 88 1.15 3.33 3.53
CA GLU A 88 2.57 3.10 3.85
C GLU A 88 3.36 4.40 3.66
N VAL A 89 3.88 4.93 4.76
CA VAL A 89 4.82 6.04 4.76
C VAL A 89 6.19 5.48 4.37
N LEU A 90 6.66 5.87 3.19
CA LEU A 90 7.99 5.47 2.72
C LEU A 90 9.08 5.94 3.69
N GLU A 91 10.15 5.15 3.75
CA GLU A 91 11.36 5.47 4.46
C GLU A 91 11.99 6.78 3.96
N GLY A 92 12.71 7.48 4.83
CA GLY A 92 13.33 8.74 4.48
C GLY A 92 13.99 9.41 5.66
N ASP A 93 14.32 10.69 5.48
CA ASP A 93 14.82 11.55 6.54
C ASP A 93 13.79 11.71 7.67
N SER A 94 14.23 12.33 8.79
CA SER A 94 13.37 12.63 9.94
C SER A 94 12.07 13.33 9.53
N PRO A 95 10.93 13.03 10.20
CA PRO A 95 9.65 13.54 9.77
C PRO A 95 9.58 15.05 10.00
N SER A 96 9.15 15.80 8.99
CA SER A 96 8.91 17.24 9.12
C SER A 96 7.66 17.50 9.97
N ILE A 97 7.50 18.73 10.47
CA ILE A 97 6.30 19.12 11.23
C ILE A 97 5.04 18.91 10.39
N GLU A 98 5.09 19.24 9.10
CA GLU A 98 3.98 19.06 8.16
C GLU A 98 3.60 17.58 7.99
N LEU A 99 4.59 16.68 7.91
CA LEU A 99 4.33 15.25 7.83
C LEU A 99 3.67 14.73 9.11
N ILE A 100 4.17 15.15 10.27
CA ILE A 100 3.62 14.77 11.58
C ILE A 100 2.14 15.18 11.67
N GLU A 101 1.81 16.42 11.31
CA GLU A 101 0.43 16.90 11.34
C GLU A 101 -0.47 16.18 10.31
N ALA A 102 0.05 15.87 9.12
CA ALA A 102 -0.69 15.10 8.12
C ALA A 102 -0.99 13.67 8.59
N ILE A 103 -0.04 13.00 9.26
CA ILE A 103 -0.24 11.66 9.84
C ILE A 103 -1.34 11.69 10.92
N LYS A 104 -1.31 12.70 11.81
CA LYS A 104 -2.34 12.88 12.84
C LYS A 104 -3.72 13.11 12.23
N ASP A 105 -3.81 13.95 11.22
CA ASP A 105 -5.06 14.24 10.51
C ASP A 105 -5.63 12.97 9.84
N LEU A 106 -4.80 12.21 9.12
CA LEU A 106 -5.20 10.92 8.53
C LEU A 106 -5.69 9.92 9.57
N HIS A 107 -4.96 9.77 10.67
CA HIS A 107 -5.37 8.90 11.78
C HIS A 107 -6.73 9.35 12.35
N SER A 108 -6.96 10.65 12.55
CA SER A 108 -8.23 11.19 13.04
C SER A 108 -9.41 10.92 12.10
N LYS A 109 -9.14 10.74 10.81
CA LYS A 109 -10.11 10.39 9.76
C LYS A 109 -10.32 8.88 9.59
N GLY A 110 -9.69 8.06 10.44
CA GLY A 110 -9.90 6.61 10.48
C GLY A 110 -8.99 5.81 9.53
N TYR A 111 -7.97 6.43 8.93
CA TYR A 111 -7.00 5.69 8.11
C TYR A 111 -6.05 4.86 8.97
N GLN A 112 -5.75 3.65 8.51
CA GLN A 112 -4.62 2.88 9.02
C GLN A 112 -3.34 3.33 8.35
N ILE A 113 -2.32 3.59 9.16
CA ILE A 113 -1.02 4.12 8.70
C ILE A 113 0.07 3.12 9.10
N ALA A 114 0.95 2.82 8.15
CA ALA A 114 2.11 1.97 8.31
C ALA A 114 3.40 2.77 8.11
N LEU A 115 4.42 2.53 8.93
CA LEU A 115 5.79 2.98 8.64
C LEU A 115 6.54 1.86 7.90
N ASP A 116 7.03 2.14 6.70
CA ASP A 116 7.72 1.17 5.83
C ASP A 116 9.23 1.15 6.09
N ASP A 117 9.87 -0.02 5.99
CA ASP A 117 11.31 -0.26 6.23
C ASP A 117 11.86 0.54 7.46
N PHE A 118 11.07 0.60 8.56
CA PHE A 118 11.26 1.57 9.64
C PHE A 118 12.51 1.30 10.48
N ILE A 119 13.31 2.35 10.71
CA ILE A 119 14.43 2.34 11.66
C ILE A 119 14.06 3.23 12.85
N PRO A 120 13.84 2.66 14.04
CA PRO A 120 13.45 3.44 15.23
C PRO A 120 14.45 4.56 15.56
N SER A 121 13.93 5.78 15.68
CA SER A 121 14.70 6.95 16.13
C SER A 121 13.81 7.94 16.89
N PRO A 122 14.38 8.76 17.80
CA PRO A 122 13.60 9.68 18.65
C PRO A 122 12.78 10.70 17.87
N GLU A 123 13.20 11.06 16.66
CA GLU A 123 12.50 12.02 15.81
C GLU A 123 11.13 11.52 15.36
N TRP A 124 10.92 10.20 15.33
CA TRP A 124 9.66 9.56 14.96
C TRP A 124 8.71 9.33 16.15
N ASP A 125 9.19 9.43 17.40
CA ASP A 125 8.38 9.26 18.61
C ASP A 125 7.06 10.05 18.60
N PRO A 126 6.99 11.31 18.09
CA PRO A 126 5.76 12.08 18.06
C PRO A 126 4.64 11.48 17.20
N VAL A 127 4.96 10.63 16.21
CA VAL A 127 3.95 10.01 15.34
C VAL A 127 3.52 8.63 15.79
N ILE A 128 4.35 7.91 16.57
CA ILE A 128 4.10 6.51 16.98
C ILE A 128 2.70 6.28 17.54
N PRO A 129 2.10 7.17 18.39
CA PRO A 129 0.74 6.98 18.88
C PRO A 129 -0.37 6.98 17.81
N PHE A 130 -0.07 7.45 16.59
CA PHE A 130 -1.00 7.56 15.46
C PHE A 130 -0.73 6.49 14.39
N ILE A 131 0.28 5.64 14.59
CA ILE A 131 0.65 4.57 13.66
C ILE A 131 -0.11 3.30 14.04
N SER A 132 -0.64 2.61 13.03
CA SER A 132 -1.35 1.33 13.21
C SER A 132 -0.44 0.13 12.95
N ILE A 133 0.55 0.28 12.07
CA ILE A 133 1.46 -0.79 11.65
C ILE A 133 2.90 -0.28 11.59
N ILE A 134 3.87 -1.08 12.03
CA ILE A 134 5.30 -0.80 11.83
C ILE A 134 5.92 -1.99 11.11
N LYS A 135 6.55 -1.74 9.96
CA LYS A 135 7.27 -2.74 9.17
C LYS A 135 8.76 -2.64 9.50
N LEU A 136 9.38 -3.77 9.85
CA LEU A 136 10.80 -3.84 10.20
C LEU A 136 11.50 -4.86 9.30
N ASP A 137 12.52 -4.39 8.59
CA ASP A 137 13.42 -5.26 7.84
C ASP A 137 14.37 -6.00 8.79
N ILE A 138 14.21 -7.32 8.89
CA ILE A 138 15.02 -8.16 9.78
C ILE A 138 16.51 -8.23 9.40
N LYS A 139 16.87 -7.75 8.21
CA LYS A 139 18.27 -7.63 7.75
C LYS A 139 18.92 -6.33 8.20
N GLN A 140 18.12 -5.28 8.41
CA GLN A 140 18.60 -3.96 8.83
C GLN A 140 18.42 -3.74 10.33
N TYR A 141 17.34 -4.26 10.91
CA TYR A 141 17.03 -4.15 12.33
C TYR A 141 16.99 -5.55 12.96
N SER A 142 17.89 -5.79 13.92
CA SER A 142 18.09 -7.14 14.46
C SER A 142 16.82 -7.67 15.14
N LEU A 143 16.60 -8.99 15.12
CA LEU A 143 15.44 -9.58 15.81
C LEU A 143 15.46 -9.36 17.32
N PHE A 144 16.64 -9.20 17.92
CA PHE A 144 16.78 -8.87 19.33
C PHE A 144 16.29 -7.44 19.62
N ASP A 145 16.70 -6.47 18.79
CA ASP A 145 16.27 -5.08 18.92
C ASP A 145 14.79 -4.93 18.57
N SER A 146 14.33 -5.61 17.52
CA SER A 146 12.92 -5.72 17.17
C SER A 146 12.09 -6.21 18.34
N HIS A 147 12.52 -7.29 19.03
CA HIS A 147 11.83 -7.79 20.20
C HIS A 147 11.71 -6.70 21.28
N ARG A 148 12.82 -6.03 21.64
CA ARG A 148 12.80 -4.95 22.64
C ARG A 148 11.87 -3.81 22.23
N PHE A 149 11.92 -3.38 20.98
CA PHE A 149 11.07 -2.33 20.44
C PHE A 149 9.59 -2.71 20.52
N ILE A 150 9.24 -3.92 20.09
CA ILE A 150 7.88 -4.47 20.21
C ILE A 150 7.45 -4.49 21.68
N GLN A 151 8.29 -4.99 22.60
CA GLN A 151 7.99 -5.02 24.04
C GLN A 151 7.68 -3.63 24.60
N ALA A 152 8.46 -2.62 24.22
CA ALA A 152 8.29 -1.25 24.69
C ALA A 152 6.95 -0.64 24.25
N HIS A 153 6.45 -1.04 23.07
CA HIS A 153 5.25 -0.47 22.46
C HIS A 153 3.99 -1.34 22.60
N LYS A 154 4.04 -2.44 23.37
CA LYS A 154 2.90 -3.35 23.60
C LYS A 154 1.64 -2.71 24.14
N HIS A 155 1.79 -1.59 24.83
CA HIS A 155 0.68 -0.85 25.41
C HIS A 155 -0.10 -0.06 24.34
N LEU A 156 0.47 0.10 23.14
CA LEU A 156 -0.16 0.68 21.98
C LEU A 156 -0.78 -0.42 21.11
N ASN A 157 -1.82 -0.06 20.35
CA ASN A 157 -2.49 -0.96 19.43
C ASN A 157 -1.77 -0.98 18.06
N ILE A 158 -0.48 -1.30 18.06
CA ILE A 158 0.36 -1.36 16.85
C ILE A 158 0.60 -2.82 16.47
N ARG A 159 0.38 -3.16 15.20
CA ARG A 159 0.82 -4.44 14.64
C ARG A 159 2.20 -4.34 14.02
N PHE A 160 3.02 -5.37 14.17
CA PHE A 160 4.37 -5.39 13.62
C PHE A 160 4.49 -6.38 12.46
N ILE A 161 5.07 -5.93 11.34
CA ILE A 161 5.39 -6.76 10.18
C ILE A 161 6.90 -7.02 10.15
N ALA A 162 7.29 -8.30 10.11
CA ALA A 162 8.67 -8.68 9.80
C ALA A 162 8.82 -8.83 8.29
N GLU A 163 9.74 -8.07 7.71
CA GLU A 163 9.99 -8.07 6.27
C GLU A 163 11.25 -8.82 5.86
N LYS A 164 11.38 -9.05 4.54
CA LYS A 164 12.54 -9.68 3.88
C LYS A 164 12.89 -11.06 4.46
N ILE A 165 11.85 -11.81 4.84
CA ILE A 165 11.96 -13.21 5.27
C ILE A 165 12.23 -14.11 4.06
N GLU A 166 13.42 -14.71 4.01
CA GLU A 166 13.89 -15.56 2.91
C GLU A 166 13.92 -17.04 3.30
N HIS A 167 13.88 -17.36 4.60
CA HIS A 167 13.95 -18.73 5.09
C HIS A 167 12.99 -19.03 6.26
N LYS A 168 12.61 -20.31 6.39
CA LYS A 168 11.77 -20.80 7.49
C LYS A 168 12.29 -20.45 8.88
N HIS A 169 13.60 -20.52 9.09
CA HIS A 169 14.18 -20.21 10.41
C HIS A 169 13.99 -18.74 10.79
N GLN A 170 14.13 -17.80 9.84
CA GLN A 170 13.87 -16.38 10.06
C GLN A 170 12.40 -16.14 10.41
N TYR A 171 11.47 -16.80 9.70
CA TYR A 171 10.04 -16.74 10.01
C TYR A 171 9.74 -17.18 11.46
N LEU A 172 10.31 -18.31 11.90
CA LEU A 172 10.14 -18.79 13.27
C LEU A 172 10.78 -17.86 14.31
N GLN A 173 11.96 -17.32 14.03
CA GLN A 173 12.63 -16.38 14.93
C GLN A 173 11.87 -15.06 15.04
N ALA A 174 11.36 -14.50 13.93
CA ALA A 174 10.50 -13.32 13.93
C ALA A 174 9.20 -13.57 14.70
N ARG A 175 8.55 -14.73 14.51
CA ARG A 175 7.37 -15.11 15.31
C ARG A 175 7.65 -15.13 16.80
N ASN A 176 8.83 -15.59 17.21
CA ASN A 176 9.25 -15.63 18.61
C ASN A 176 9.64 -14.25 19.14
N ALA A 177 10.16 -13.37 18.28
CA ALA A 177 10.46 -11.97 18.62
C ALA A 177 9.20 -11.14 18.89
N GLY A 178 8.02 -11.59 18.45
CA GLY A 178 6.73 -10.98 18.79
C GLY A 178 6.04 -10.28 17.64
N PHE A 179 6.51 -10.48 16.39
CA PHE A 179 5.83 -9.97 15.20
C PHE A 179 4.45 -10.61 15.00
N ASP A 180 3.51 -9.81 14.49
CA ASP A 180 2.12 -10.21 14.22
C ASP A 180 1.94 -10.70 12.80
N LEU A 181 2.63 -10.04 11.86
CA LEU A 181 2.52 -10.24 10.42
C LEU A 181 3.91 -10.44 9.79
N PHE A 182 3.93 -11.01 8.58
CA PHE A 182 5.15 -11.47 7.94
C PHE A 182 5.09 -11.28 6.43
N GLN A 183 6.21 -10.82 5.85
CA GLN A 183 6.38 -10.63 4.42
C GLN A 183 7.78 -11.03 3.98
N GLY A 184 7.88 -11.68 2.82
CA GLY A 184 9.16 -12.09 2.24
C GLY A 184 9.04 -13.27 1.29
N TYR A 185 10.11 -13.52 0.53
CA TYR A 185 10.15 -14.54 -0.52
C TYR A 185 9.96 -15.97 -0.02
N TYR A 186 10.24 -16.24 1.27
CA TYR A 186 9.90 -17.53 1.89
C TYR A 186 8.38 -17.80 1.89
N LEU A 187 7.56 -16.75 2.06
CA LEU A 187 6.11 -16.86 2.16
C LEU A 187 5.46 -16.79 0.79
N ALA A 188 5.79 -15.74 0.02
CA ALA A 188 5.36 -15.59 -1.35
C ALA A 188 6.27 -14.63 -2.12
N MET A 189 6.52 -14.98 -3.38
CA MET A 189 7.07 -14.05 -4.36
C MET A 189 5.99 -13.05 -4.80
N PRO A 190 6.36 -11.81 -5.20
CA PRO A 190 5.40 -10.89 -5.78
C PRO A 190 4.73 -11.49 -7.03
N GLU A 191 3.40 -11.46 -7.05
CA GLU A 191 2.56 -11.92 -8.16
C GLU A 191 2.40 -10.77 -9.16
N MET A 192 2.73 -11.01 -10.44
CA MET A 192 2.61 -10.03 -11.51
C MET A 192 1.22 -10.12 -12.16
N PHE A 193 0.58 -8.96 -12.30
CA PHE A 193 -0.69 -8.78 -12.98
C PHE A 193 -0.50 -7.89 -14.20
N GLU A 194 -0.91 -8.41 -15.35
CA GLU A 194 -0.97 -7.63 -16.59
C GLU A 194 -2.34 -6.96 -16.69
N LYS A 195 -2.31 -5.63 -16.88
CA LYS A 195 -3.52 -4.84 -17.11
C LYS A 195 -3.97 -5.00 -18.55
N HIS A 196 -5.16 -5.56 -18.75
CA HIS A 196 -5.84 -5.57 -20.04
C HIS A 196 -6.88 -4.46 -20.06
N VAL A 197 -6.76 -3.55 -21.04
CA VAL A 197 -7.79 -2.55 -21.30
C VAL A 197 -8.96 -3.22 -21.99
N LEU A 198 -10.12 -3.21 -21.32
CA LEU A 198 -11.35 -3.82 -21.81
C LEU A 198 -12.28 -2.82 -22.50
N ASN A 199 -12.05 -1.52 -22.27
CA ASN A 199 -12.87 -0.44 -22.81
C ASN A 199 -12.01 0.63 -23.50
N GLU A 200 -12.35 1.00 -24.74
CA GLU A 200 -11.62 2.00 -25.53
C GLU A 200 -11.58 3.40 -24.90
N SER A 201 -12.53 3.71 -24.01
CA SER A 201 -12.58 4.97 -23.26
C SER A 201 -11.59 5.03 -22.10
N TYR A 202 -10.92 3.92 -21.77
CA TYR A 202 -9.97 3.85 -20.66
C TYR A 202 -8.90 4.94 -20.68
N PRO A 203 -8.24 5.28 -21.81
CA PRO A 203 -7.23 6.34 -21.82
C PRO A 203 -7.78 7.72 -21.42
N LEU A 204 -9.05 8.00 -21.74
CA LEU A 204 -9.73 9.24 -21.36
C LEU A 204 -9.99 9.25 -19.84
N TRP A 205 -10.53 8.16 -19.31
CA TRP A 205 -10.80 8.02 -17.88
C TRP A 205 -9.53 8.00 -17.03
N TYR A 206 -8.51 7.27 -17.46
CA TYR A 206 -7.20 7.29 -16.82
C TYR A 206 -6.67 8.71 -16.73
N ARG A 207 -6.71 9.46 -17.84
CA ARG A 207 -6.24 10.85 -17.87
C ARG A 207 -7.06 11.73 -16.94
N LYS A 208 -8.39 11.58 -16.92
CA LYS A 208 -9.28 12.35 -16.06
C LYS A 208 -8.96 12.12 -14.57
N VAL A 209 -8.99 10.87 -14.12
CA VAL A 209 -8.69 10.51 -12.72
C VAL A 209 -7.26 10.94 -12.35
N TYR A 210 -6.28 10.68 -13.23
CA TYR A 210 -4.90 11.08 -12.97
C TYR A 210 -4.75 12.61 -12.84
N GLN A 211 -5.48 13.41 -13.62
CA GLN A 211 -5.51 14.87 -13.49
C GLN A 211 -6.15 15.30 -12.17
N GLU A 212 -7.26 14.69 -11.76
CA GLU A 212 -7.91 14.97 -10.48
C GLU A 212 -6.96 14.69 -9.29
N LEU A 213 -6.23 13.57 -9.31
CA LEU A 213 -5.19 13.24 -8.33
C LEU A 213 -3.97 14.19 -8.35
N ASN A 214 -3.80 15.00 -9.40
CA ASN A 214 -2.79 16.07 -9.42
C ASN A 214 -3.35 17.39 -8.88
N HIS A 215 -4.64 17.66 -9.09
CA HIS A 215 -5.28 18.92 -8.67
C HIS A 215 -5.68 18.93 -7.20
N GLN A 216 -6.12 17.81 -6.63
CA GLN A 216 -6.52 17.72 -5.21
C GLN A 216 -5.36 17.80 -4.21
N ALA A 217 -4.11 17.97 -4.69
CA ALA A 217 -2.98 18.34 -3.85
C ALA A 217 -3.12 19.76 -3.22
N ARG A 218 -4.11 20.57 -3.63
CA ARG A 218 -4.42 21.89 -3.04
C ARG A 218 -5.92 22.20 -3.08
N SER A 219 -6.54 22.32 -1.90
CA SER A 219 -7.85 22.93 -1.58
C SER A 219 -9.06 22.00 -1.27
N PRO A 220 -9.59 22.02 -0.03
CA PRO A 220 -10.81 21.34 0.37
C PRO A 220 -12.03 22.27 0.26
N SER A 221 -12.51 22.56 -0.95
CA SER A 221 -13.84 23.17 -1.15
C SER A 221 -14.17 23.34 -2.63
N THR A 222 -14.56 22.26 -3.31
CA THR A 222 -15.48 22.34 -4.45
C THR A 222 -16.18 21.00 -4.58
N VAL A 223 -17.44 20.93 -4.17
CA VAL A 223 -18.34 19.86 -4.62
C VAL A 223 -18.53 20.13 -6.12
N TYR A 224 -17.87 19.34 -6.94
CA TYR A 224 -18.16 19.31 -8.37
C TYR A 224 -19.44 18.49 -8.57
N GLU A 225 -20.53 19.15 -8.93
CA GLU A 225 -21.66 18.44 -9.56
C GLU A 225 -21.19 17.98 -10.95
N LEU A 226 -20.88 16.69 -11.04
CA LEU A 226 -20.70 15.99 -12.29
C LEU A 226 -22.07 15.78 -12.95
N PRO A 227 -22.22 15.96 -14.28
CA PRO A 227 -23.45 15.59 -14.96
C PRO A 227 -23.59 14.07 -14.87
N ASP A 228 -24.58 13.60 -14.11
CA ASP A 228 -25.01 12.20 -13.95
C ASP A 228 -23.91 11.15 -14.07
N THR A 229 -22.80 11.36 -13.35
CA THR A 229 -21.69 10.40 -13.29
C THR A 229 -21.16 10.29 -11.88
N ILE A 230 -21.93 9.56 -11.06
CA ILE A 230 -21.43 8.42 -10.30
C ILE A 230 -20.35 8.76 -9.26
N ALA A 231 -20.82 8.99 -8.02
CA ALA A 231 -19.98 8.95 -6.83
C ALA A 231 -19.08 7.70 -6.85
N ALA A 232 -17.93 7.70 -6.17
CA ALA A 232 -17.13 6.49 -5.97
C ALA A 232 -17.98 5.28 -5.46
N ASN A 233 -19.12 5.56 -4.82
CA ASN A 233 -20.15 4.59 -4.42
C ASN A 233 -21.04 4.05 -5.55
N GLU A 234 -21.25 4.77 -6.66
CA GLU A 234 -22.04 4.30 -7.81
C GLU A 234 -21.19 3.46 -8.81
N VAL A 235 -19.86 3.67 -8.87
CA VAL A 235 -18.95 2.81 -9.66
C VAL A 235 -18.98 1.38 -9.08
N LEU A 236 -19.11 1.27 -7.76
CA LEU A 236 -19.28 -0.01 -7.05
C LEU A 236 -20.65 -0.66 -7.30
N GLN A 237 -21.66 0.09 -7.78
CA GLN A 237 -23.04 -0.39 -7.91
C GLN A 237 -23.47 -0.70 -9.35
N ASN A 238 -22.63 -0.42 -10.36
CA ASN A 238 -23.02 -0.58 -11.77
C ASN A 238 -22.12 -1.56 -12.54
N SER A 239 -22.60 -2.80 -12.69
CA SER A 239 -21.88 -3.96 -13.24
C SER A 239 -21.64 -3.94 -14.77
N GLN A 240 -21.85 -2.80 -15.44
CA GLN A 240 -21.74 -2.68 -16.91
C GLN A 240 -20.46 -2.01 -17.42
N HIS A 241 -19.52 -1.59 -16.56
CA HIS A 241 -18.35 -0.83 -16.99
C HIS A 241 -17.03 -1.41 -16.47
N GLN A 242 -16.66 -2.59 -16.97
CA GLN A 242 -15.30 -3.10 -16.82
C GLN A 242 -14.35 -2.30 -17.72
N PHE A 243 -13.57 -1.37 -17.16
CA PHE A 243 -12.58 -0.61 -17.92
C PHE A 243 -11.27 -1.38 -18.12
N ILE A 244 -10.86 -2.12 -17.08
CA ILE A 244 -9.67 -2.96 -17.07
C ILE A 244 -9.96 -4.29 -16.38
N ALA A 245 -9.21 -5.31 -16.76
CA ALA A 245 -9.09 -6.54 -15.99
C ALA A 245 -7.63 -6.92 -15.83
N PHE A 246 -7.32 -7.53 -14.69
CA PHE A 246 -6.01 -8.07 -14.42
C PHE A 246 -5.99 -9.57 -14.70
N THR A 247 -5.01 -10.04 -15.47
CA THR A 247 -4.72 -11.47 -15.54
C THR A 247 -3.46 -11.77 -14.73
N GLY A 248 -3.57 -12.72 -13.80
CA GLY A 248 -2.43 -13.17 -13.00
C GLY A 248 -1.65 -14.25 -13.73
N ARG A 249 -0.32 -14.16 -13.73
CA ARG A 249 0.53 -15.34 -13.90
C ARG A 249 0.93 -15.83 -12.52
N GLN A 250 0.45 -17.01 -12.11
CA GLN A 250 1.08 -17.72 -11.00
C GLN A 250 2.53 -18.00 -11.40
N SER A 251 3.49 -17.48 -10.65
CA SER A 251 4.87 -17.94 -10.74
C SER A 251 4.89 -19.39 -10.28
N SER A 252 4.90 -20.32 -11.23
CA SER A 252 5.00 -21.75 -10.98
C SER A 252 6.37 -22.09 -10.43
N LEU A 253 6.56 -21.98 -9.11
CA LEU A 253 7.62 -22.66 -8.37
C LEU A 253 7.11 -23.07 -6.99
N ARG A 254 6.15 -24.02 -6.98
CA ARG A 254 6.17 -25.04 -5.93
C ARG A 254 7.31 -25.98 -6.27
N ASN A 255 8.41 -25.93 -5.51
CA ASN A 255 9.19 -27.11 -5.17
C ASN A 255 10.20 -26.82 -4.05
N LYS A 256 9.94 -27.50 -2.92
CA LYS A 256 10.76 -27.78 -1.73
C LYS A 256 10.74 -26.78 -0.58
#